data_AF-M5BK27-F1
#
_entry.id   AF-M5BK27-F1
#
_cell.length_a   1.000
_cell.length_b   1.000
_cell.length_c   1.000
_cell.angle_alpha   90.00
_cell.angle_beta   90.00
_cell.angle_gamma   90.00
#
_symmetry.space_group_name_H-M   'P 1'
#
loop_
_entity.id
_entity.type
_entity.pdbx_description
1 polymer ?
#
loop_
_entity_poly.entity_id
_entity_poly.type
_entity_poly.pdbx_seq_one_letter_code
_entity_poly.pdbx_strand_id
1 'polypeptide(L)'
;MAKAKKDIEGKLVKSGPNTVRHLALPAQGRTTEWIDAEMAKMDEECGGGDTWKQGKLSGAVYHGGDDMEEILVNAFKRYVVSNPLHPDVFPAIRKMEAEVVAMCLRMYNHPNGAGTTTSGGTESILMSCKTHREWARDVKGITQPEMIIPVTAHAAFDKAGEYFGIKIHHIPVDPYTRQVDIKHVRRAMLSCQFS
;
A
#
# COMPACT_ATOMS: atom_id res chain seq x y z
N MET A 1 15.01 -22.72 -1.02
CA MET A 1 14.59 -21.70 -0.02
C MET A 1 15.74 -21.22 0.88
N ALA A 2 16.51 -22.11 1.53
CA ALA A 2 17.57 -21.68 2.48
C ALA A 2 18.68 -20.79 1.87
N LYS A 3 19.15 -21.09 0.65
CA LYS A 3 20.14 -20.26 -0.05
C LYS A 3 19.61 -18.87 -0.40
N ALA A 4 18.41 -18.79 -0.98
CA ALA A 4 17.76 -17.52 -1.30
C ALA A 4 17.51 -16.66 -0.06
N LYS A 5 17.09 -17.28 1.06
CA LYS A 5 16.95 -16.60 2.35
C LYS A 5 18.29 -16.01 2.82
N LYS A 6 19.36 -16.81 2.80
CA LYS A 6 20.71 -16.37 3.21
C LYS A 6 21.27 -15.27 2.31
N ASP A 7 21.01 -15.34 1.01
CA ASP A 7 21.44 -14.33 0.04
C ASP A 7 20.67 -13.00 0.21
N ILE A 8 19.38 -13.07 0.57
CA ILE A 8 18.57 -11.89 0.91
C ILE A 8 19.02 -11.30 2.24
N GLU A 9 19.21 -12.13 3.27
CA GLU A 9 19.70 -11.69 4.59
C GLU A 9 21.06 -11.00 4.48
N GLY A 10 22.01 -11.56 3.74
CA GLY A 10 23.33 -10.96 3.55
C GLY A 10 23.32 -9.65 2.74
N LYS A 11 22.29 -9.42 1.93
CA LYS A 11 22.11 -8.16 1.19
C LYS A 11 21.39 -7.08 1.98
N LEU A 12 20.42 -7.45 2.82
CA LEU A 12 19.58 -6.51 3.57
C LEU A 12 20.18 -6.14 4.93
N VAL A 13 20.96 -7.03 5.53
CA VAL A 13 21.50 -6.83 6.88
C VAL A 13 22.99 -7.13 6.86
N LYS A 14 23.82 -6.10 6.69
CA LYS A 14 25.26 -6.25 6.88
C LYS A 14 25.50 -6.71 8.32
N SER A 15 26.25 -7.79 8.45
CA SER A 15 26.57 -8.44 9.72
C SER A 15 28.08 -8.55 9.83
N GLY A 16 28.67 -7.98 10.88
CA GLY A 16 30.11 -8.00 11.08
C GLY A 16 30.54 -7.30 12.38
N PRO A 17 31.79 -7.50 12.82
CA PRO A 17 32.30 -6.96 14.07
C PRO A 17 32.31 -5.42 14.14
N ASN A 18 32.26 -4.74 12.98
CA ASN A 18 32.26 -3.28 12.89
C ASN A 18 30.86 -2.66 12.70
N THR A 19 29.81 -3.47 12.57
CA THR A 19 28.43 -3.00 12.40
C THR A 19 27.75 -2.89 13.77
N VAL A 20 27.33 -1.68 14.12
CA VAL A 20 26.64 -1.45 15.39
C VAL A 20 25.16 -1.77 15.21
N ARG A 21 24.62 -2.64 16.06
CA ARG A 21 23.19 -2.98 16.07
C ARG A 21 22.54 -2.43 17.33
N HIS A 22 21.64 -1.46 17.17
CA HIS A 22 20.83 -0.93 18.27
C HIS A 22 19.66 -1.89 18.55
N LEU A 23 19.89 -2.86 19.44
CA LEU A 23 18.91 -3.91 19.78
C LEU A 23 18.10 -3.62 21.07
N ALA A 24 18.40 -2.51 21.74
CA ALA A 24 17.71 -2.05 22.93
C ALA A 24 17.75 -0.51 22.97
N LEU A 25 16.86 0.09 23.74
CA LEU A 25 16.90 1.53 24.01
C LEU A 25 18.23 1.88 24.70
N PRO A 26 18.90 2.98 24.31
CA PRO A 26 20.11 3.40 24.99
C PRO A 26 19.78 3.85 26.41
N ALA A 27 20.70 3.59 27.35
CA ALA A 27 20.52 3.97 28.76
C ALA A 27 20.39 5.50 28.96
N GLN A 28 20.89 6.29 28.01
CA GLN A 28 20.80 7.74 27.99
C GLN A 28 20.36 8.20 26.59
N GLY A 29 19.58 9.28 26.55
CA GLY A 29 19.19 9.92 25.29
C GLY A 29 20.41 10.37 24.50
N ARG A 30 20.32 10.26 23.17
CA ARG A 30 21.37 10.70 22.25
C ARG A 30 21.01 12.09 21.71
N THR A 31 22.04 12.86 21.33
CA THR A 31 21.83 14.17 20.73
C THR A 31 21.38 14.01 19.27
N THR A 32 20.81 15.07 18.72
CA THR A 32 20.42 15.15 17.31
C THR A 32 21.59 14.87 16.38
N GLU A 33 22.76 15.44 16.66
CA GLU A 33 23.96 15.28 15.83
C GLU A 33 24.45 13.83 15.83
N TRP A 34 24.32 13.14 16.98
CA TRP A 34 24.63 11.72 17.07
C TRP A 34 23.65 10.89 16.24
N ILE A 35 22.35 11.21 16.28
CA ILE A 35 21.32 10.51 15.49
C ILE A 35 21.57 10.70 14.00
N ASP A 36 21.87 11.92 13.55
CA ASP A 36 22.17 12.23 12.15
C ASP A 36 23.42 11.49 11.67
N ALA A 37 24.50 11.50 12.46
CA ALA A 37 25.72 10.77 12.14
C ALA A 37 25.47 9.24 12.08
N GLU A 38 24.62 8.72 12.97
CA GLU A 38 24.29 7.30 12.97
C GLU A 38 23.40 6.90 11.79
N MET A 39 22.45 7.75 11.36
CA MET A 39 21.67 7.54 10.13
C MET A 39 22.57 7.52 8.89
N ALA A 40 23.48 8.49 8.76
CA ALA A 40 24.44 8.53 7.64
C ALA A 40 25.32 7.28 7.59
N LYS A 41 25.78 6.81 8.76
CA LYS A 41 26.53 5.55 8.87
C LYS A 41 25.68 4.34 8.43
N MET A 42 24.40 4.28 8.80
CA MET A 42 23.49 3.21 8.38
C MET A 42 23.25 3.22 6.87
N ASP A 43 23.17 4.38 6.23
CA ASP A 43 23.01 4.48 4.77
C ASP A 43 24.22 3.88 4.03
N GLU A 44 25.44 4.21 4.48
CA GLU A 44 26.69 3.62 3.97
C GLU A 44 26.75 2.10 4.21
N GLU A 45 26.38 1.65 5.41
CA GLU A 45 26.38 0.24 5.79
C GLU A 45 25.32 -0.56 5.02
N CYS A 46 24.10 -0.05 4.85
CA CYS A 46 23.03 -0.78 4.16
C CYS A 46 23.13 -0.73 2.63
N GLY A 47 24.08 0.06 2.08
CA GLY A 47 24.17 0.28 0.64
C GLY A 47 22.99 1.10 0.10
N GLY A 48 22.35 1.87 0.98
CA GLY A 48 21.22 2.75 0.70
C GLY A 48 21.70 4.04 0.05
N GLY A 49 22.24 3.93 -1.16
CA GLY A 49 22.60 5.10 -1.96
C GLY A 49 21.49 5.54 -2.90
N ASP A 50 21.67 6.73 -3.48
CA ASP A 50 20.85 7.35 -4.53
C ASP A 50 20.81 6.59 -5.88
N THR A 51 21.05 5.28 -5.88
CA THR A 51 20.98 4.43 -7.08
C THR A 51 19.62 4.49 -7.78
N TRP A 52 18.55 4.76 -7.05
CA TRP A 52 17.22 5.02 -7.61
C TRP A 52 17.19 6.28 -8.51
N LYS A 53 18.00 7.31 -8.21
CA LYS A 53 18.14 8.52 -9.04
C LYS A 53 18.69 8.23 -10.43
N GLN A 54 19.34 7.08 -10.62
CA GLN A 54 19.83 6.63 -11.93
C GLN A 54 18.72 6.03 -12.81
N GLY A 55 17.47 5.97 -12.34
CA GLY A 55 16.33 5.42 -13.09
C GLY A 55 16.40 3.92 -13.36
N LYS A 56 17.26 3.19 -12.63
CA LYS A 56 17.47 1.74 -12.80
C LYS A 56 16.59 0.88 -11.91
N LEU A 57 15.80 1.50 -11.04
CA LEU A 57 14.88 0.82 -10.13
C LEU A 57 13.46 0.88 -10.70
N SER A 58 12.91 -0.27 -11.08
CA SER A 58 11.53 -0.34 -11.56
C SER A 58 10.57 -0.11 -10.40
N GLY A 59 9.73 0.93 -10.50
CA GLY A 59 8.85 1.35 -9.40
C GLY A 59 9.66 1.93 -8.23
N ALA A 60 9.22 1.62 -6.99
CA ALA A 60 9.79 2.08 -5.72
C ALA A 60 9.77 3.60 -5.47
N VAL A 61 10.36 4.41 -6.36
CA VAL A 61 10.35 5.87 -6.32
C VAL A 61 9.72 6.40 -7.61
N TYR A 62 8.64 7.19 -7.48
CA TYR A 62 7.83 7.62 -8.64
C TYR A 62 8.17 9.02 -9.16
N HIS A 63 8.62 9.94 -8.30
CA HIS A 63 8.99 11.31 -8.70
C HIS A 63 10.47 11.57 -8.43
N GLY A 64 10.85 11.78 -7.17
CA GLY A 64 12.26 11.87 -6.75
C GLY A 64 13.03 13.12 -7.22
N GLY A 65 12.34 14.12 -7.77
CA GLY A 65 12.87 15.46 -8.00
C GLY A 65 12.95 16.29 -6.71
N ASP A 66 14.06 17.01 -6.54
CA ASP A 66 14.39 17.78 -5.34
C ASP A 66 13.35 18.89 -5.05
N ASP A 67 12.78 19.49 -6.10
CA ASP A 67 11.77 20.55 -6.01
C ASP A 67 10.46 20.07 -5.35
N MET A 68 10.00 18.88 -5.75
CA MET A 68 8.82 18.25 -5.15
C MET A 68 9.13 17.72 -3.75
N GLU A 69 10.33 17.19 -3.53
CA GLU A 69 10.76 16.71 -2.21
C GLU A 69 10.74 17.84 -1.17
N GLU A 70 11.25 19.02 -1.52
CA GLU A 70 11.23 20.19 -0.65
C GLU A 70 9.80 20.55 -0.21
N ILE A 71 8.83 20.53 -1.13
CA ILE A 71 7.42 20.79 -0.83
C ILE A 71 6.87 19.75 0.14
N LEU A 72 7.15 18.46 -0.09
CA LEU A 72 6.67 17.36 0.76
C LEU A 72 7.26 17.43 2.18
N VAL A 73 8.56 17.67 2.31
CA VAL A 73 9.24 17.80 3.61
C VAL A 73 8.69 19.00 4.39
N ASN A 74 8.46 20.13 3.72
CA ASN A 74 7.87 21.32 4.33
C ASN A 74 6.44 21.07 4.83
N ALA A 75 5.62 20.36 4.04
CA ALA A 75 4.28 19.96 4.46
C ALA A 75 4.32 18.99 5.65
N PHE A 76 5.18 17.97 5.61
CA PHE A 76 5.35 17.01 6.69
C PHE A 76 5.77 17.70 7.98
N LYS A 77 6.80 18.56 7.94
CA LYS A 77 7.26 19.34 9.10
C LYS A 77 6.13 20.17 9.72
N ARG A 78 5.26 20.76 8.90
CA ARG A 78 4.14 21.58 9.38
C ARG A 78 3.05 20.75 10.06
N TYR A 79 2.83 19.51 9.63
CA TYR A 79 1.73 18.66 10.07
C TYR A 79 2.19 17.39 10.81
N VAL A 80 3.44 17.33 11.26
CA VAL A 80 4.08 16.12 11.81
C VAL A 80 3.36 15.52 13.02
N VAL A 81 2.70 16.36 13.83
CA VAL A 81 1.92 15.92 15.01
C VAL A 81 0.43 15.74 14.73
N SER A 82 0.01 15.90 13.48
CA SER A 82 -1.41 15.81 13.14
C SER A 82 -1.94 14.40 13.28
N ASN A 83 -3.19 14.30 13.74
CA ASN A 83 -3.90 13.04 13.88
C ASN A 83 -5.35 13.21 13.36
N PRO A 84 -5.68 12.66 12.18
CA PRO A 84 -7.01 12.79 11.58
C PRO A 84 -8.17 12.25 12.44
N LEU A 85 -7.88 11.46 13.49
CA LEU A 85 -8.87 11.02 14.48
C LEU A 85 -9.50 12.20 15.25
N HIS A 86 -8.80 13.33 15.35
CA HIS A 86 -9.23 14.54 16.05
C HIS A 86 -9.45 15.70 15.06
N PRO A 87 -10.51 15.66 14.22
CA PRO A 87 -10.75 16.68 13.20
C PRO A 87 -11.07 18.07 13.76
N ASP A 88 -11.52 18.14 15.01
CA ASP A 88 -11.72 19.38 15.78
C ASP A 88 -10.38 20.06 16.11
N VAL A 89 -9.32 19.28 16.36
CA VAL A 89 -7.97 19.78 16.64
C VAL A 89 -7.21 20.04 15.34
N PHE A 90 -7.41 19.21 14.30
CA PHE A 90 -6.70 19.28 13.02
C PHE A 90 -7.64 19.52 11.81
N PRO A 91 -8.43 20.61 11.80
CA PRO A 91 -9.43 20.85 10.76
C PRO A 91 -8.83 21.05 9.36
N ALA A 92 -7.60 21.57 9.28
CA ALA A 92 -6.88 21.73 8.03
C ALA A 92 -6.61 20.38 7.35
N ILE A 93 -6.25 19.34 8.11
CA ILE A 93 -6.03 18.00 7.56
C ILE A 93 -7.33 17.42 7.04
N ARG A 94 -8.41 17.54 7.81
CA ARG A 94 -9.73 17.05 7.39
C ARG A 94 -10.20 17.71 6.09
N LYS A 95 -9.98 19.02 5.95
CA LYS A 95 -10.24 19.77 4.71
C LYS A 95 -9.40 19.23 3.55
N MET A 96 -8.09 19.09 3.72
CA MET A 96 -7.19 18.58 2.67
C MET A 96 -7.56 17.17 2.22
N GLU A 97 -7.90 16.26 3.13
CA GLU A 97 -8.36 14.91 2.76
C GLU A 97 -9.64 14.94 1.93
N ALA A 98 -10.62 15.76 2.31
CA ALA A 98 -11.86 15.90 1.56
C ALA A 98 -11.61 16.48 0.15
N GLU A 99 -10.69 17.45 0.03
CA GLU A 99 -10.32 18.05 -1.25
C GLU A 99 -9.56 17.07 -2.15
N VAL A 100 -8.66 16.25 -1.60
CA VAL A 100 -7.97 15.18 -2.35
C VAL A 100 -8.99 14.18 -2.92
N VAL A 101 -9.93 13.72 -2.09
CA VAL A 101 -10.99 12.81 -2.56
C VAL A 101 -11.83 13.48 -3.65
N ALA A 102 -12.22 14.74 -3.48
CA ALA A 102 -13.01 15.47 -4.48
C ALA A 102 -12.26 15.63 -5.82
N MET A 103 -10.96 15.90 -5.79
CA MET A 103 -10.12 15.96 -6.99
C MET A 103 -10.05 14.60 -7.70
N CYS A 104 -9.82 13.51 -6.97
CA CYS A 104 -9.80 12.16 -7.54
C CYS A 104 -11.16 11.78 -8.14
N LEU A 105 -12.28 12.06 -7.45
CA LEU A 105 -13.62 11.81 -7.97
C LEU A 105 -13.89 12.53 -9.29
N ARG A 106 -13.44 13.78 -9.42
CA ARG A 106 -13.52 14.53 -10.69
C ARG A 106 -12.65 13.92 -11.77
N MET A 107 -11.42 13.53 -11.44
CA MET A 107 -10.49 12.88 -12.36
C MET A 107 -11.05 11.56 -12.93
N TYR A 108 -11.82 10.81 -12.14
CA TYR A 108 -12.49 9.58 -12.55
C TYR A 108 -13.96 9.78 -13.00
N ASN A 109 -14.36 11.01 -13.37
CA ASN A 109 -15.67 11.36 -13.93
C ASN A 109 -16.87 11.05 -13.03
N HIS A 110 -16.71 11.10 -11.71
CA HIS A 110 -17.79 10.87 -10.74
C HIS A 110 -17.86 11.96 -9.66
N PRO A 111 -18.13 13.23 -10.02
CA PRO A 111 -18.04 14.39 -9.11
C PRO A 111 -19.04 14.36 -7.94
N ASN A 112 -20.14 13.61 -8.06
CA ASN A 112 -21.16 13.45 -7.02
C ASN A 112 -20.94 12.19 -6.17
N GLY A 113 -19.82 11.49 -6.37
CA GLY A 113 -19.45 10.31 -5.61
C GLY A 113 -19.01 10.63 -4.19
N ALA A 114 -18.71 9.56 -3.45
CA ALA A 114 -18.07 9.63 -2.15
C ALA A 114 -16.82 8.74 -2.12
N GLY A 115 -15.91 9.03 -1.21
CA GLY A 115 -14.68 8.27 -1.04
C GLY A 115 -13.97 8.61 0.26
N THR A 116 -12.86 7.92 0.50
CA THR A 116 -11.99 8.16 1.66
C THR A 116 -10.54 7.97 1.23
N THR A 117 -9.64 8.70 1.89
CA THR A 117 -8.21 8.42 1.82
C THR A 117 -7.92 7.13 2.59
N THR A 118 -6.92 6.37 2.14
CA THR A 118 -6.40 5.17 2.79
C THR A 118 -4.87 5.23 2.81
N SER A 119 -4.21 4.43 3.65
CA SER A 119 -2.74 4.35 3.77
C SER A 119 -2.01 3.91 2.50
N GLY A 120 -2.67 3.18 1.62
CA GLY A 120 -2.11 2.78 0.33
C GLY A 120 -3.03 1.82 -0.43
N GLY A 121 -2.61 1.42 -1.63
CA GLY A 121 -3.47 0.66 -2.56
C GLY A 121 -3.96 -0.69 -2.01
N THR A 122 -3.18 -1.35 -1.14
CA THR A 122 -3.63 -2.59 -0.49
C THR A 122 -4.83 -2.34 0.41
N GLU A 123 -4.80 -1.30 1.25
CA GLU A 123 -5.93 -0.95 2.10
C GLU A 123 -7.14 -0.54 1.27
N SER A 124 -6.96 0.22 0.18
CA SER A 124 -8.07 0.59 -0.71
C SER A 124 -8.79 -0.64 -1.28
N ILE A 125 -8.04 -1.68 -1.70
CA ILE A 125 -8.61 -2.95 -2.19
C ILE A 125 -9.36 -3.67 -1.05
N LEU A 126 -8.75 -3.80 0.13
CA LEU A 126 -9.38 -4.44 1.28
C LEU A 126 -10.70 -3.76 1.65
N MET A 127 -10.70 -2.42 1.72
CA MET A 127 -11.89 -1.65 2.06
C MET A 127 -12.99 -1.77 1.01
N SER A 128 -12.64 -1.85 -0.28
CA SER A 128 -13.60 -2.12 -1.36
C SER A 128 -14.23 -3.52 -1.21
N CYS A 129 -13.42 -4.56 -1.03
CA CYS A 129 -13.92 -5.93 -0.85
C CYS A 129 -14.81 -6.06 0.39
N LYS A 130 -14.38 -5.50 1.53
CA LYS A 130 -15.19 -5.45 2.76
C LYS A 130 -16.53 -4.75 2.52
N THR A 131 -16.52 -3.60 1.85
CA THR A 131 -17.75 -2.83 1.58
C THR A 131 -18.74 -3.63 0.74
N HIS A 132 -18.27 -4.27 -0.34
CA HIS A 132 -19.14 -5.10 -1.18
C HIS A 132 -19.67 -6.34 -0.45
N ARG A 133 -18.85 -6.97 0.40
CA ARG A 133 -19.28 -8.09 1.25
C ARG A 133 -20.40 -7.69 2.19
N GLU A 134 -20.21 -6.62 2.96
CA GLU A 134 -21.22 -6.14 3.93
C GLU A 134 -22.51 -5.75 3.20
N TRP A 135 -22.40 -4.99 2.11
CA TRP A 135 -23.56 -4.61 1.30
C TRP A 135 -24.31 -5.83 0.74
N ALA A 136 -23.59 -6.84 0.23
CA ALA A 136 -24.19 -8.06 -0.31
C ALA A 136 -24.90 -8.86 0.79
N ARG A 137 -24.35 -8.91 2.00
CA ARG A 137 -25.02 -9.52 3.16
C ARG A 137 -26.30 -8.76 3.52
N ASP A 138 -26.20 -7.44 3.69
CA ASP A 138 -27.29 -6.64 4.25
C ASP A 138 -28.44 -6.40 3.25
N VAL A 139 -28.13 -6.25 1.96
CA VAL A 139 -29.13 -5.94 0.91
C VAL A 139 -29.61 -7.17 0.16
N LYS A 140 -28.76 -8.19 0.01
CA LYS A 140 -29.08 -9.40 -0.77
C LYS A 140 -29.17 -10.68 0.07
N GLY A 141 -28.87 -10.62 1.37
CA GLY A 141 -28.89 -11.80 2.24
C GLY A 141 -27.77 -12.81 1.95
N ILE A 142 -26.70 -12.41 1.26
CA ILE A 142 -25.61 -13.32 0.88
C ILE A 142 -24.76 -13.62 2.12
N THR A 143 -24.76 -14.88 2.55
CA THR A 143 -23.98 -15.37 3.72
C THR A 143 -22.68 -16.07 3.32
N GLN A 144 -22.57 -16.54 2.07
CA GLN A 144 -21.36 -17.14 1.49
C GLN A 144 -20.87 -16.27 0.33
N PRO A 145 -20.12 -15.19 0.60
CA PRO A 145 -19.72 -14.25 -0.44
C PRO A 145 -18.65 -14.84 -1.36
N GLU A 146 -18.81 -14.63 -2.66
CA GLU A 146 -17.86 -15.04 -3.70
C GLU A 146 -17.38 -13.82 -4.51
N MET A 147 -16.12 -13.84 -4.96
CA MET A 147 -15.50 -12.79 -5.77
C MET A 147 -14.78 -13.40 -6.98
N ILE A 148 -14.97 -12.81 -8.15
CA ILE A 148 -14.39 -13.28 -9.41
C ILE A 148 -13.35 -12.26 -9.88
N ILE A 149 -12.10 -12.69 -10.05
CA ILE A 149 -10.99 -11.82 -10.46
C ILE A 149 -10.09 -12.53 -11.49
N PRO A 150 -9.39 -11.79 -12.36
CA PRO A 150 -8.38 -12.41 -13.22
C PRO A 150 -7.17 -12.88 -12.41
N VAL A 151 -6.44 -13.89 -12.91
CA VAL A 151 -5.16 -14.38 -12.33
C VAL A 151 -4.06 -13.31 -12.25
N THR A 152 -4.23 -12.19 -12.96
CA THR A 152 -3.30 -11.04 -12.95
C THR A 152 -3.67 -9.96 -11.93
N ALA A 153 -4.77 -10.14 -11.20
CA ALA A 153 -5.18 -9.20 -10.17
C ALA A 153 -4.13 -9.11 -9.05
N HIS A 154 -4.10 -7.96 -8.37
CA HIS A 154 -3.16 -7.72 -7.29
C HIS A 154 -3.40 -8.69 -6.11
N ALA A 155 -2.33 -9.22 -5.51
CA ALA A 155 -2.39 -10.17 -4.39
C ALA A 155 -3.15 -9.66 -3.13
N ALA A 156 -3.50 -8.37 -3.10
CA ALA A 156 -4.36 -7.81 -2.05
C ALA A 156 -5.79 -8.36 -2.10
N PHE A 157 -6.26 -8.80 -3.27
CA PHE A 157 -7.55 -9.47 -3.38
C PHE A 157 -7.55 -10.84 -2.70
N ASP A 158 -6.48 -11.63 -2.86
CA ASP A 158 -6.29 -12.89 -2.12
C ASP A 158 -6.29 -12.67 -0.61
N LYS A 159 -5.53 -11.67 -0.16
CA LYS A 159 -5.53 -11.24 1.24
C LYS A 159 -6.93 -10.85 1.73
N ALA A 160 -7.71 -10.15 0.90
CA ALA A 160 -9.09 -9.80 1.22
C ALA A 160 -9.98 -11.05 1.36
N GLY A 161 -9.82 -12.04 0.46
CA GLY A 161 -10.53 -13.31 0.51
C GLY A 161 -10.30 -14.05 1.81
N GLU A 162 -9.03 -14.19 2.21
CA GLU A 162 -8.64 -14.81 3.46
C GLU A 162 -9.17 -14.03 4.68
N TYR A 163 -8.97 -12.72 4.73
CA TYR A 163 -9.34 -11.90 5.89
C TYR A 163 -10.84 -11.81 6.10
N PHE A 164 -11.60 -11.79 5.00
CA PHE A 164 -13.04 -11.49 5.05
C PHE A 164 -13.92 -12.70 4.76
N GLY A 165 -13.33 -13.89 4.57
CA GLY A 165 -14.06 -15.12 4.28
C GLY A 165 -14.78 -15.08 2.93
N ILE A 166 -14.15 -14.49 1.91
CA ILE A 166 -14.72 -14.38 0.56
C ILE A 166 -14.07 -15.45 -0.31
N LYS A 167 -14.87 -16.34 -0.90
CA LYS A 167 -14.38 -17.37 -1.83
C LYS A 167 -13.97 -16.72 -3.15
N ILE A 168 -12.74 -16.97 -3.59
CA ILE A 168 -12.18 -16.34 -4.79
C ILE A 168 -12.17 -17.31 -5.98
N HIS A 169 -12.66 -16.83 -7.12
CA HIS A 169 -12.57 -17.50 -8.41
C HIS A 169 -11.58 -16.77 -9.31
N HIS A 170 -10.45 -17.41 -9.56
CA HIS A 170 -9.43 -16.90 -10.46
C HIS A 170 -9.73 -17.28 -11.91
N ILE A 171 -9.84 -16.27 -12.77
CA ILE A 171 -10.13 -16.43 -14.19
C ILE A 171 -8.84 -16.29 -15.00
N PRO A 172 -8.50 -17.26 -15.88
CA PRO A 172 -7.33 -17.13 -16.73
C PRO A 172 -7.46 -15.94 -17.67
N VAL A 173 -6.32 -15.33 -18.01
CA VAL A 173 -6.23 -14.27 -19.02
C VAL A 173 -5.76 -14.85 -20.34
N ASP A 174 -6.11 -14.21 -21.44
CA ASP A 174 -5.59 -14.55 -22.76
C ASP A 174 -4.07 -14.34 -22.79
N PRO A 175 -3.27 -15.32 -23.24
CA PRO A 175 -1.82 -15.27 -23.15
C PRO A 175 -1.18 -14.22 -24.07
N TYR A 176 -1.88 -13.78 -25.12
CA TYR A 176 -1.38 -12.82 -26.10
C TYR A 176 -1.81 -11.39 -25.75
N THR A 177 -3.11 -11.16 -25.59
CA THR A 177 -3.69 -9.85 -25.28
C THR A 177 -3.55 -9.46 -23.82
N ARG A 178 -3.30 -10.44 -22.92
CA ARG A 178 -3.26 -10.29 -21.46
C ARG A 178 -4.56 -9.79 -20.83
N GLN A 179 -5.65 -9.78 -21.60
CA GLN A 179 -6.97 -9.39 -21.13
C GLN A 179 -7.73 -10.59 -20.56
N VAL A 180 -8.66 -10.32 -19.65
CA VAL A 180 -9.55 -11.34 -19.09
C VAL A 180 -10.62 -11.73 -20.11
N ASP A 181 -10.92 -13.03 -20.23
CA ASP A 181 -12.01 -13.49 -21.09
C ASP A 181 -13.37 -13.32 -20.38
N ILE A 182 -14.16 -12.36 -20.89
CA ILE A 182 -15.50 -12.05 -20.38
C ILE A 182 -16.46 -13.24 -20.45
N LYS A 183 -16.28 -14.19 -21.38
CA LYS A 183 -17.09 -15.41 -21.43
C LYS A 183 -16.85 -16.29 -20.20
N HIS A 184 -15.59 -16.40 -19.76
CA HIS A 184 -15.25 -17.14 -18.54
C HIS A 184 -15.79 -16.43 -17.29
N VAL A 185 -15.69 -15.10 -17.22
CA VAL A 185 -16.28 -14.32 -16.12
C VAL A 185 -17.79 -14.56 -16.04
N ARG A 186 -18.52 -14.50 -17.16
CA ARG A 186 -19.96 -14.75 -17.20
C ARG A 186 -20.32 -16.15 -16.70
N ARG A 187 -19.55 -17.17 -17.08
CA ARG A 187 -19.77 -18.54 -16.59
C ARG A 187 -19.58 -18.66 -15.07
N ALA A 188 -18.53 -18.04 -14.54
CA ALA A 188 -18.27 -18.05 -13.10
C ALA A 188 -19.39 -17.34 -12.30
N MET A 189 -19.98 -16.27 -12.84
CA MET A 189 -21.13 -15.61 -12.20
C MET A 189 -22.35 -16.52 -12.09
N LEU A 190 -22.62 -17.34 -13.10
CA LEU A 190 -23.76 -18.27 -13.10
C LEU A 190 -23.56 -19.40 -12.08
N SER A 191 -22.33 -19.93 -11.93
CA SER A 191 -22.06 -20.95 -10.91
C SER A 191 -22.17 -20.42 -9.48
N CYS A 192 -21.84 -19.14 -9.25
CA CYS A 192 -21.96 -18.49 -7.94
C CYS A 192 -23.42 -18.37 -7.46
N GLN A 193 -24.42 -18.36 -8.36
CA GLN A 193 -25.83 -18.23 -7.99
C GLN A 193 -26.48 -19.52 -7.49
N PHE A 194 -25.86 -20.68 -7.76
CA PHE A 194 -26.39 -22.00 -7.42
C PHE A 194 -25.57 -22.72 -6.33
N SER A 195 -24.59 -22.04 -5.74
CA SER A 195 -23.74 -22.54 -4.64
C SER A 195 -24.24 -22.01 -3.30
#